data_AF-A0A9C7UNY4-F1
#
_entry.id   AF-A0A9C7UNY4-F1
#
_cell.length_a   1.000
_cell.length_b   1.000
_cell.length_c   1.000
_cell.angle_alpha   90.00
_cell.angle_beta   90.00
_cell.angle_gamma   90.00
#
_symmetry.space_group_name_H-M   'P 1'
#
loop_
_entity.id
_entity.type
_entity.pdbx_description
1 polymer ?
#
loop_
_entity_poly.entity_id
_entity_poly.type
_entity_poly.pdbx_seq_one_letter_code
_entity_poly.pdbx_strand_id
1 'polypeptide(L)'
;MGLTEGSRVERLPWFNQSFSNVEEWFDTETGKFFMKTICEYDFPRGSFVEIGSWQGRSSCFIATALKYCKQYEKLHCIDTFNGTTNEQVHRDIFKAHGDDPDWLFRTFQNNLKSYELETQVIIHRLPSTEAVKTWNSPIGFIYIDGDHEYEAILQDFESCQILVRGALLAFDDVPS
;
A
#
# COMPACT_ATOMS: atom_id res chain seq x y z
N MET A 1 -24.33 -2.88 -30.04
CA MET A 1 -23.30 -1.84 -30.24
C MET A 1 -23.53 -0.78 -29.17
N GLY A 2 -23.06 -1.05 -27.95
CA GLY A 2 -23.19 -0.16 -26.80
C GLY A 2 -21.81 0.38 -26.49
N LEU A 3 -21.70 1.71 -26.41
CA LEU A 3 -20.46 2.44 -26.21
C LEU A 3 -19.75 1.91 -24.95
N THR A 4 -18.46 1.60 -25.07
CA THR A 4 -17.56 1.38 -23.94
C THR A 4 -17.35 2.72 -23.23
N GLU A 5 -18.33 3.15 -22.44
CA GLU A 5 -18.16 4.29 -21.54
C GLU A 5 -17.35 3.84 -20.33
N GLY A 6 -16.18 4.45 -20.14
CA GLY A 6 -15.34 4.22 -18.96
C GLY A 6 -16.11 4.42 -17.66
N SER A 7 -15.55 3.90 -16.56
CA SER A 7 -16.14 4.02 -15.24
C SER A 7 -16.43 5.48 -14.87
N ARG A 8 -17.49 5.72 -14.08
CA ARG A 8 -17.81 7.07 -13.56
C ARG A 8 -16.65 7.65 -12.74
N VAL A 9 -15.84 6.78 -12.11
CA VAL A 9 -14.67 7.16 -11.31
C VAL A 9 -13.52 7.66 -12.18
N GLU A 10 -13.30 7.03 -13.34
CA GLU A 10 -12.21 7.38 -14.28
C GLU A 10 -12.34 8.81 -14.85
N ARG A 11 -13.54 9.39 -14.77
CA ARG A 11 -13.82 10.77 -15.20
C ARG A 11 -13.54 11.83 -14.13
N LEU A 12 -13.20 11.44 -12.90
CA LEU A 12 -13.01 12.37 -11.80
C LEU A 12 -11.60 13.00 -11.85
N PRO A 13 -11.45 14.31 -11.56
CA PRO A 13 -10.16 14.99 -11.67
C PRO A 13 -9.04 14.36 -10.83
N TRP A 14 -9.37 13.87 -9.63
CA TRP A 14 -8.41 13.23 -8.73
C TRP A 14 -7.99 11.82 -9.19
N PHE A 15 -8.75 11.18 -10.09
CA PHE A 15 -8.40 9.84 -10.59
C PHE A 15 -7.16 9.86 -11.49
N ASN A 16 -6.90 10.99 -12.13
CA ASN A 16 -5.72 11.18 -12.98
C ASN A 16 -4.53 11.78 -12.20
N GLN A 17 -4.60 11.81 -10.88
CA GLN A 17 -3.48 12.24 -10.04
C GLN A 17 -2.28 11.32 -10.26
N SER A 18 -1.12 11.93 -10.53
CA SER A 18 0.14 11.21 -10.70
C SER A 18 0.96 11.25 -9.41
N PHE A 19 1.48 10.09 -9.04
CA PHE A 19 2.45 9.92 -7.95
C PHE A 19 3.86 9.64 -8.50
N SER A 20 4.16 10.10 -9.72
CA SER A 20 5.45 9.87 -10.40
C SER A 20 6.68 10.43 -9.68
N ASN A 21 6.49 11.30 -8.69
CA ASN A 21 7.58 11.84 -7.87
C ASN A 21 7.87 10.97 -6.63
N VAL A 22 7.06 9.94 -6.39
CA VAL A 22 7.30 8.93 -5.36
C VAL A 22 8.00 7.76 -6.03
N GLU A 23 9.25 7.50 -5.64
CA GLU A 23 10.07 6.46 -6.24
C GLU A 23 9.71 5.09 -5.69
N GLU A 24 9.20 4.22 -6.57
CA GLU A 24 8.75 2.86 -6.26
C GLU A 24 8.65 2.07 -7.57
N TRP A 25 8.79 0.73 -7.48
CA TRP A 25 8.59 -0.18 -8.60
C TRP A 25 7.12 -0.30 -9.03
N PHE A 26 6.21 0.18 -8.21
CA PHE A 26 4.77 0.21 -8.45
C PHE A 26 4.37 1.13 -9.62
N ASP A 27 3.72 0.58 -10.64
CA ASP A 27 3.35 1.35 -11.84
C ASP A 27 2.02 2.10 -11.69
N THR A 28 1.85 3.15 -12.49
CA THR A 28 0.68 4.03 -12.44
C THR A 28 -0.63 3.34 -12.83
N GLU A 29 -0.59 2.37 -13.75
CA GLU A 29 -1.80 1.69 -14.19
C GLU A 29 -2.29 0.70 -13.14
N THR A 30 -1.39 -0.01 -12.45
CA THR A 30 -1.72 -0.81 -11.26
C THR A 30 -2.31 0.07 -10.15
N GLY A 31 -1.73 1.25 -9.91
CA GLY A 31 -2.29 2.23 -8.96
C GLY A 31 -3.71 2.69 -9.31
N LYS A 32 -3.97 3.00 -10.58
CA LYS A 32 -5.33 3.36 -11.03
C LYS A 32 -6.29 2.17 -10.92
N PHE A 33 -5.82 0.96 -11.17
CA PHE A 33 -6.62 -0.25 -10.98
C PHE A 33 -7.05 -0.41 -9.51
N PHE A 34 -6.13 -0.18 -8.57
CA PHE A 34 -6.45 -0.18 -7.14
C PHE A 34 -7.46 0.91 -6.80
N MET A 35 -7.25 2.15 -7.29
CA MET A 35 -8.18 3.24 -7.03
C MET A 35 -9.61 2.92 -7.51
N LYS A 36 -9.72 2.43 -8.73
CA LYS A 36 -11.01 2.03 -9.31
C LYS A 36 -11.67 0.93 -8.50
N THR A 37 -10.91 -0.12 -8.17
CA THR A 37 -11.38 -1.27 -7.39
C THR A 37 -11.88 -0.83 -6.02
N ILE A 38 -11.14 0.02 -5.32
CA ILE A 38 -11.52 0.57 -4.01
C ILE A 38 -12.84 1.34 -4.07
N CYS A 39 -13.05 2.09 -5.15
CA CYS A 39 -14.25 2.91 -5.33
C CYS A 39 -15.48 2.11 -5.78
N GLU A 40 -15.30 1.02 -6.52
CA GLU A 40 -16.40 0.25 -7.13
C GLU A 40 -16.79 -0.99 -6.31
N TYR A 41 -15.84 -1.56 -5.57
CA TYR A 41 -16.08 -2.78 -4.81
C TYR A 41 -16.74 -2.48 -3.46
N ASP A 42 -17.75 -3.29 -3.12
CA ASP A 42 -18.42 -3.25 -1.83
C ASP A 42 -17.66 -4.11 -0.83
N PHE A 43 -16.56 -3.55 -0.30
CA PHE A 43 -15.74 -4.23 0.70
C PHE A 43 -16.56 -4.57 1.93
N PRO A 44 -16.38 -5.78 2.49
CA PRO A 44 -16.92 -6.09 3.79
C PRO A 44 -16.26 -5.18 4.84
N ARG A 45 -16.96 -4.99 5.97
CA ARG A 45 -16.43 -4.17 7.06
C ARG A 45 -15.11 -4.75 7.58
N GLY A 46 -14.04 -3.97 7.49
CA GLY A 46 -12.71 -4.34 7.96
C GLY A 46 -11.67 -3.30 7.52
N SER A 47 -10.48 -3.39 8.11
CA SER A 47 -9.36 -2.51 7.81
C SER A 47 -8.83 -2.70 6.39
N PHE A 48 -8.28 -1.61 5.84
CA PHE A 48 -7.42 -1.63 4.66
C PHE A 48 -5.98 -1.69 5.14
N VAL A 49 -5.22 -2.69 4.69
CA VAL A 49 -3.86 -2.95 5.15
C VAL A 49 -2.93 -3.00 3.94
N GLU A 50 -1.73 -2.45 4.10
CA GLU A 50 -0.61 -2.58 3.19
C GLU A 50 0.59 -3.07 3.98
N ILE A 51 1.26 -4.11 3.49
CA ILE A 51 2.53 -4.62 4.02
C ILE A 51 3.60 -4.37 2.99
N GLY A 52 4.67 -3.66 3.38
CA GLY A 52 5.66 -3.13 2.46
C GLY A 52 5.15 -1.85 1.80
N SER A 53 5.67 -0.71 2.27
CA SER A 53 5.20 0.62 1.87
C SER A 53 6.30 1.47 1.26
N TRP A 54 7.58 1.14 1.48
CA TRP A 54 8.74 1.83 0.91
C TRP A 54 8.62 3.37 0.98
N GLN A 55 8.56 4.07 -0.16
CA GLN A 55 8.37 5.52 -0.26
C GLN A 55 6.90 5.92 -0.40
N GLY A 56 5.98 4.98 -0.63
CA GLY A 56 4.54 5.13 -0.44
C GLY A 56 3.74 5.44 -1.69
N ARG A 57 4.18 5.02 -2.87
CA ARG A 57 3.49 5.27 -4.14
C ARG A 57 2.18 4.50 -4.19
N SER A 58 2.23 3.19 -3.95
CA SER A 58 1.04 2.34 -3.75
C SER A 58 0.12 2.90 -2.66
N SER A 59 0.69 3.24 -1.50
CA SER A 59 -0.04 3.86 -0.39
C SER A 59 -0.76 5.14 -0.81
N CYS A 60 -0.12 5.98 -1.63
CA CYS A 60 -0.72 7.22 -2.13
C CYS A 60 -1.94 6.94 -3.04
N PHE A 61 -1.85 5.95 -3.93
CA PHE A 61 -2.98 5.53 -4.77
C PHE A 61 -4.15 5.03 -3.92
N ILE A 62 -3.87 4.10 -2.99
CA ILE A 62 -4.89 3.50 -2.11
C ILE A 62 -5.53 4.59 -1.22
N ALA A 63 -4.71 5.40 -0.54
CA ALA A 63 -5.19 6.45 0.37
C ALA A 63 -5.99 7.53 -0.38
N THR A 64 -5.65 7.83 -1.64
CA THR A 64 -6.46 8.73 -2.48
C THR A 64 -7.85 8.16 -2.72
N ALA A 65 -7.95 6.87 -3.06
CA ALA A 65 -9.25 6.24 -3.25
C ALA A 65 -10.07 6.19 -1.94
N LEU A 66 -9.42 5.91 -0.81
CA LEU A 66 -10.09 5.97 0.51
C LEU A 66 -10.59 7.39 0.81
N LYS A 67 -9.77 8.42 0.59
CA LYS A 67 -10.13 9.84 0.78
C LYS A 67 -11.43 10.22 0.05
N TYR A 68 -11.62 9.74 -1.18
CA TYR A 68 -12.75 10.15 -2.02
C TYR A 68 -13.93 9.18 -2.05
N CYS A 69 -13.71 7.89 -1.82
CA CYS A 69 -14.73 6.85 -1.98
C CYS A 69 -15.11 6.15 -0.66
N LYS A 70 -14.23 6.18 0.35
CA LYS A 70 -14.40 5.48 1.64
C LYS A 70 -13.88 6.35 2.79
N GLN A 71 -14.29 7.63 2.86
CA GLN A 71 -13.68 8.69 3.70
C GLN A 71 -13.51 8.41 5.21
N TYR A 72 -14.16 7.37 5.75
CA TYR A 72 -14.05 6.96 7.16
C TYR A 72 -13.05 5.82 7.38
N GLU A 73 -12.63 5.17 6.31
CA GLU A 73 -11.64 4.10 6.34
C GLU A 73 -10.24 4.67 6.21
N LYS A 74 -9.27 3.98 6.80
CA LYS A 74 -7.86 4.36 6.76
C LYS A 74 -7.02 3.20 6.25
N LEU A 75 -5.94 3.53 5.55
CA LEU A 75 -4.92 2.57 5.18
C LEU A 75 -3.95 2.39 6.35
N HIS A 76 -3.74 1.15 6.75
CA HIS A 76 -2.71 0.79 7.72
C HIS A 76 -1.48 0.30 6.95
N CYS A 77 -0.44 1.13 6.91
CA CYS A 77 0.83 0.82 6.26
C CYS A 77 1.80 0.19 7.28
N ILE A 78 2.24 -1.03 7.02
CA ILE A 78 3.15 -1.79 7.88
C ILE A 78 4.49 -1.95 7.16
N ASP A 79 5.53 -1.31 7.69
CA ASP A 79 6.88 -1.37 7.13
C ASP A 79 7.91 -1.08 8.23
N THR A 80 9.11 -1.65 8.12
CA THR A 80 10.24 -1.31 9.00
C THR A 80 10.87 0.03 8.64
N PHE A 81 10.72 0.44 7.38
CA PHE A 81 11.41 1.54 6.70
C PHE A 81 12.94 1.42 6.72
N ASN A 82 13.45 0.18 6.75
CA ASN A 82 14.89 -0.11 6.69
C ASN A 82 15.32 -0.66 5.32
N GLY A 83 14.37 -0.87 4.40
CA GLY A 83 14.57 -1.60 3.15
C GLY A 83 14.91 -3.08 3.34
N THR A 84 14.90 -3.83 2.25
CA THR A 84 15.32 -5.23 2.24
C THR A 84 16.84 -5.32 2.31
N THR A 85 17.38 -5.70 3.47
CA THR A 85 18.85 -5.67 3.72
C THR A 85 19.64 -6.61 2.81
N ASN A 86 19.00 -7.68 2.32
CA ASN A 86 19.63 -8.68 1.45
C ASN A 86 19.68 -8.23 -0.02
N GLU A 87 18.93 -7.19 -0.39
CA GLU A 87 18.94 -6.64 -1.74
C GLU A 87 20.00 -5.55 -1.94
N GLN A 88 20.84 -5.73 -2.96
CA GLN A 88 21.92 -4.80 -3.26
C GLN A 88 21.40 -3.40 -3.64
N VAL A 89 20.27 -3.34 -4.36
CA VAL A 89 19.68 -2.06 -4.79
C VAL A 89 19.27 -1.20 -3.59
N HIS A 90 18.59 -1.77 -2.59
CA HIS A 90 18.23 -1.05 -1.37
C HIS A 90 19.47 -0.57 -0.62
N ARG A 91 20.50 -1.42 -0.47
CA ARG A 91 21.76 -1.00 0.17
C ARG A 91 22.41 0.19 -0.54
N ASP A 92 22.38 0.23 -1.86
CA ASP A 92 22.98 1.32 -2.62
C ASP A 92 22.16 2.62 -2.50
N ILE A 93 20.83 2.53 -2.47
CA ILE A 93 19.94 3.66 -2.22
C ILE A 93 20.19 4.25 -0.81
N PHE A 94 20.28 3.41 0.22
CA PHE A 94 20.56 3.88 1.59
C PHE A 94 21.94 4.55 1.70
N LYS A 95 22.97 3.97 1.06
CA LYS A 95 24.30 4.58 1.00
C LYS A 95 24.30 5.94 0.30
N ALA A 96 23.54 6.09 -0.79
CA ALA A 96 23.41 7.37 -1.49
C ALA A 96 22.78 8.46 -0.59
N HIS A 97 22.03 8.05 0.44
CA HIS A 97 21.43 8.91 1.44
C HIS A 97 22.23 8.94 2.77
N GLY A 98 23.50 8.53 2.73
CA GLY A 98 24.41 8.62 3.88
C GLY A 98 24.14 7.62 5.00
N ASP A 99 23.50 6.49 4.67
CA ASP A 99 23.13 5.44 5.63
C ASP A 99 22.24 5.97 6.79
N ASP A 100 21.43 7.01 6.51
CA ASP A 100 20.49 7.57 7.49
C ASP A 100 19.33 6.58 7.74
N PRO A 101 19.21 6.02 8.96
CA PRO A 101 18.23 4.97 9.28
C PRO A 101 16.78 5.48 9.28
N ASP A 102 16.57 6.79 9.25
CA ASP A 102 15.26 7.42 9.25
C ASP A 102 14.92 8.07 7.91
N TRP A 103 15.83 8.03 6.92
CA TRP A 103 15.60 8.67 5.63
C TRP A 103 14.33 8.16 4.96
N LEU A 104 14.16 6.84 4.82
CA LEU A 104 13.03 6.25 4.12
C LEU A 104 11.71 6.58 4.83
N PHE A 105 11.68 6.48 6.16
CA PHE A 105 10.51 6.82 6.96
C PHE A 105 10.10 8.29 6.80
N ARG A 106 11.07 9.22 6.85
CA ARG A 106 10.78 10.65 6.62
C ARG A 106 10.35 10.93 5.19
N THR A 107 10.94 10.25 4.20
CA THR A 107 10.55 10.35 2.79
C THR A 107 9.10 9.90 2.59
N PHE A 108 8.72 8.75 3.15
CA PHE A 108 7.34 8.26 3.14
C PHE A 108 6.35 9.28 3.74
N GLN A 109 6.66 9.82 4.92
CA GLN A 109 5.82 10.86 5.56
C GLN A 109 5.70 12.13 4.72
N ASN A 110 6.81 12.58 4.11
CA ASN A 110 6.83 13.77 3.26
C ASN A 110 6.03 13.55 1.97
N ASN A 111 6.07 12.35 1.40
CA ASN A 111 5.28 12.00 0.22
C ASN A 111 3.78 12.04 0.53
N LEU A 112 3.33 11.39 1.61
CA LEU A 112 1.93 11.46 2.05
C LEU A 112 1.47 12.91 2.26
N LYS A 113 2.28 13.72 2.93
CA LYS A 113 1.98 15.13 3.19
C LYS A 113 1.90 15.96 1.90
N SER A 114 2.79 15.71 0.94
CA SER A 114 2.84 16.44 -0.33
C SER A 114 1.57 16.24 -1.16
N TYR A 115 0.82 15.16 -0.89
CA TYR A 115 -0.46 14.84 -1.51
C TYR A 115 -1.67 14.99 -0.57
N GLU A 116 -1.48 15.53 0.63
CA GLU A 116 -2.53 15.72 1.65
C GLU A 116 -3.24 14.40 2.04
N LEU A 117 -2.46 13.33 2.20
CA LEU A 117 -2.93 11.97 2.51
C LEU A 117 -2.57 11.51 3.92
N GLU A 118 -1.84 12.30 4.70
CA GLU A 118 -1.35 11.94 6.04
C GLU A 118 -2.47 11.63 7.04
N THR A 119 -3.68 12.15 6.81
CA THR A 119 -4.85 11.88 7.67
C THR A 119 -5.50 10.52 7.39
N GLN A 120 -5.26 9.97 6.19
CA GLN A 120 -5.89 8.76 5.64
C GLN A 120 -5.02 7.52 5.85
N VAL A 121 -3.81 7.69 6.37
CA VAL A 121 -2.85 6.62 6.62
C VAL A 121 -2.54 6.53 8.12
N ILE A 122 -2.50 5.31 8.64
CA ILE A 122 -1.94 4.95 9.94
C ILE A 122 -0.65 4.18 9.68
N ILE A 123 0.47 4.67 10.21
CA ILE A 123 1.78 4.08 9.96
C ILE A 123 2.19 3.19 11.13
N HIS A 124 2.55 1.94 10.81
CA HIS A 124 3.07 0.94 11.72
C HIS A 124 4.53 0.69 11.37
N ARG A 125 5.44 1.40 12.06
CA ARG A 125 6.89 1.24 11.88
C ARG A 125 7.42 0.02 12.64
N LEU A 126 7.14 -1.18 12.14
CA LEU A 126 7.57 -2.45 12.71
C LEU A 126 7.54 -3.58 11.67
N PRO A 127 8.21 -4.72 11.91
CA PRO A 127 8.08 -5.90 11.06
C PRO A 127 6.63 -6.38 10.98
N SER A 128 6.21 -6.87 9.81
CA SER A 128 4.87 -7.45 9.63
C SER A 128 4.59 -8.57 10.62
N THR A 129 5.57 -9.44 10.86
CA THR A 129 5.52 -10.54 11.84
C THR A 129 5.20 -10.09 13.28
N GLU A 130 5.53 -8.86 13.65
CA GLU A 130 5.16 -8.28 14.95
C GLU A 130 3.78 -7.62 14.90
N ALA A 131 3.45 -6.95 13.78
CA ALA A 131 2.16 -6.30 13.60
C ALA A 131 1.01 -7.30 13.67
N VAL A 132 1.17 -8.45 12.98
CA VAL A 132 0.16 -9.51 12.91
C VAL A 132 -0.18 -10.09 14.28
N LYS A 133 0.81 -10.24 15.16
CA LYS A 133 0.61 -10.76 16.53
C LYS A 133 -0.29 -9.88 17.40
N THR A 134 -0.30 -8.58 17.11
CA THR A 134 -1.09 -7.60 17.87
C THR A 134 -2.37 -7.19 17.13
N TRP A 135 -2.53 -7.65 15.88
CA TRP A 135 -3.66 -7.30 15.06
C TRP A 135 -4.94 -8.02 15.52
N ASN A 136 -5.96 -7.24 15.87
CA ASN A 136 -7.19 -7.74 16.46
C ASN A 136 -8.45 -7.25 15.74
N SER A 137 -8.28 -6.64 14.56
CA SER A 137 -9.36 -6.06 13.77
C SER A 137 -9.57 -6.87 12.48
N PRO A 138 -10.82 -7.07 12.04
CA PRO A 138 -11.08 -7.76 10.78
C PRO A 138 -10.46 -7.01 9.60
N ILE A 139 -9.92 -7.72 8.61
CA ILE A 139 -9.30 -7.11 7.42
C ILE A 139 -10.21 -7.30 6.21
N GLY A 140 -10.62 -6.19 5.59
CA GLY A 140 -11.49 -6.15 4.41
C GLY A 140 -10.72 -6.01 3.10
N PHE A 141 -9.52 -5.44 3.15
CA PHE A 141 -8.59 -5.32 2.03
C PHE A 141 -7.17 -5.46 2.56
N ILE A 142 -6.34 -6.24 1.88
CA ILE A 142 -4.90 -6.27 2.13
C ILE A 142 -4.13 -6.30 0.81
N TYR A 143 -3.09 -5.48 0.75
CA TYR A 143 -2.06 -5.52 -0.28
C TYR A 143 -0.74 -5.93 0.37
N ILE A 144 -0.09 -6.94 -0.20
CA ILE A 144 1.18 -7.47 0.28
C ILE A 144 2.22 -7.24 -0.83
N ASP A 145 3.15 -6.34 -0.56
CA ASP A 145 4.27 -5.92 -1.40
C ASP A 145 5.54 -5.87 -0.54
N GLY A 146 5.72 -6.92 0.26
CA GLY A 146 6.80 -7.09 1.22
C GLY A 146 7.96 -7.91 0.67
N ASP A 147 8.86 -8.30 1.57
CA ASP A 147 10.07 -9.06 1.26
C ASP A 147 9.76 -10.36 0.48
N HIS A 148 10.62 -10.68 -0.50
CA HIS A 148 10.51 -11.86 -1.37
C HIS A 148 11.08 -13.13 -0.74
N GLU A 149 11.58 -13.06 0.50
CA GLU A 149 11.98 -14.26 1.24
C GLU A 149 10.76 -15.11 1.62
N TYR A 150 10.82 -16.39 1.28
CA TYR A 150 9.73 -17.36 1.44
C TYR A 150 9.16 -17.38 2.87
N GLU A 151 10.02 -17.25 3.87
CA GLU A 151 9.64 -17.22 5.28
C GLU A 151 8.85 -15.97 5.67
N ALA A 152 9.13 -14.82 5.06
CA ALA A 152 8.39 -13.57 5.26
C ALA A 152 7.02 -13.67 4.59
N ILE A 153 6.97 -14.15 3.35
CA ILE A 153 5.73 -14.38 2.59
C ILE A 153 4.81 -15.38 3.31
N LEU A 154 5.36 -16.48 3.84
CA LEU A 154 4.56 -17.50 4.52
C LEU A 154 3.90 -16.94 5.80
N GLN A 155 4.58 -16.05 6.52
CA GLN A 155 4.05 -15.43 7.73
C GLN A 155 3.08 -14.29 7.43
N ASP A 156 3.32 -13.51 6.38
CA ASP A 156 2.35 -12.53 5.88
C ASP A 156 1.07 -13.25 5.38
N PHE A 157 1.20 -14.43 4.79
CA PHE A 157 0.06 -15.28 4.45
C PHE A 157 -0.68 -15.82 5.67
N GLU A 158 0.00 -16.11 6.78
CA GLU A 158 -0.69 -16.46 8.05
C GLU A 158 -1.52 -15.29 8.58
N SER A 159 -1.13 -14.03 8.33
CA SER A 159 -1.94 -12.87 8.65
C SER A 159 -3.25 -12.78 7.85
N CYS A 160 -3.27 -13.36 6.65
CA CYS A 160 -4.48 -13.46 5.82
C CYS A 160 -5.57 -14.33 6.46
N GLN A 161 -5.28 -15.09 7.53
CA GLN A 161 -6.30 -15.81 8.31
C GLN A 161 -7.30 -14.87 9.00
N ILE A 162 -6.97 -13.58 9.11
CA ILE A 162 -7.83 -12.54 9.71
C ILE A 162 -8.75 -11.88 8.65
N LEU A 163 -8.65 -12.30 7.38
CA LEU A 163 -9.49 -11.78 6.30
C LEU A 163 -10.95 -12.18 6.52
N VAL A 164 -11.84 -11.20 6.39
CA VAL A 164 -13.28 -11.47 6.43
C VAL A 164 -13.74 -12.07 5.10
N ARG A 165 -14.88 -12.78 5.14
CA ARG A 165 -15.51 -13.27 3.91
C ARG A 165 -15.82 -12.08 2.98
N GLY A 166 -15.35 -12.16 1.75
CA GLY A 166 -15.49 -11.11 0.74
C GLY A 166 -14.36 -10.07 0.77
N ALA A 167 -13.33 -10.27 1.59
CA ALA A 167 -12.15 -9.41 1.55
C ALA A 167 -11.39 -9.57 0.23
N LEU A 168 -10.71 -8.51 -0.18
CA LEU A 168 -9.80 -8.53 -1.33
C LEU A 168 -8.35 -8.67 -0.84
N LEU A 169 -7.63 -9.58 -1.47
CA LEU A 169 -6.21 -9.82 -1.24
C LEU A 169 -5.48 -9.57 -2.56
N ALA A 170 -4.54 -8.63 -2.55
CA ALA A 170 -3.63 -8.36 -3.65
C ALA A 170 -2.20 -8.70 -3.22
N PHE A 171 -1.45 -9.36 -4.09
CA PHE A 171 -0.04 -9.66 -3.93
C PHE A 171 0.72 -9.06 -5.09
N ASP A 172 1.87 -8.46 -4.80
CA ASP A 172 2.87 -8.17 -5.82
C ASP A 172 3.89 -9.33 -5.95
N ASP A 173 4.68 -9.28 -7.02
CA ASP A 173 5.82 -10.18 -7.26
C ASP A 173 5.53 -11.69 -7.17
N VAL A 174 4.36 -12.11 -7.67
CA VAL A 174 4.09 -13.53 -7.92
C VAL A 174 4.90 -13.95 -9.16
N PRO A 175 5.91 -14.83 -9.05
CA PRO A 175 6.63 -15.30 -10.22
C PRO A 175 5.67 -16.02 -11.18
N SER A 176 5.73 -15.62 -12.46
CA SER A 176 4.98 -16.22 -13.57
C SER A 176 5.29 -17.69 -13.79
#